data_AF-A0A210PV91-F1
#
_entry.id   AF-A0A210PV91-F1
#
_cell.length_a   1.000
_cell.length_b   1.000
_cell.length_c   1.000
_cell.angle_alpha   90.00
_cell.angle_beta   90.00
_cell.angle_gamma   90.00
#
_symmetry.space_group_name_H-M   'P 1'
#
loop_
_entity.id
_entity.type
_entity.pdbx_description
1 polymer ?
#
loop_
_entity_poly.entity_id
_entity_poly.type
_entity_poly.pdbx_seq_one_letter_code
_entity_poly.pdbx_strand_id
1 'polypeptide(L)'
;MTDHEMMETHSCAAFTVDFQSRPESSRVPQRLMKYNEDLNQSNNKISKQELDRKQSEADQRRKDYEKAKLDRIRECSEECHKIDTKVQVLLAQDAKRQGLPGTEHIKAMSTRQALMSIKSLAKDFSKLTPGMDYSDTVMLDDS
;
A
#
# COMPACT_ATOMS: atom_id res chain seq x y z
N MET A 1 28.54 47.29 37.71
CA MET A 1 27.49 46.28 37.92
C MET A 1 27.87 45.08 37.08
N THR A 2 28.48 44.09 37.71
CA THR A 2 28.80 42.80 37.10
C THR A 2 28.57 41.79 38.21
N ASP A 3 27.40 41.17 38.16
CA ASP A 3 27.00 40.10 39.05
C ASP A 3 27.89 38.89 38.74
N HIS A 4 28.68 38.46 39.73
CA HIS A 4 29.34 37.16 39.69
C HIS A 4 28.31 36.12 40.14
N GLU A 5 27.69 35.47 39.16
CA GLU A 5 27.00 34.20 39.37
C GLU A 5 28.02 33.20 39.95
N MET A 6 27.87 32.88 41.23
CA MET A 6 28.56 31.74 41.81
C MET A 6 27.90 30.47 41.28
N MET A 7 28.58 29.77 40.36
CA MET A 7 28.21 28.41 39.99
C MET A 7 28.36 27.50 41.21
N GLU A 8 27.25 27.20 41.88
CA GLU A 8 27.17 26.12 42.86
C GLU A 8 27.45 24.79 42.13
N THR A 9 28.64 24.25 42.34
CA THR A 9 28.95 22.89 41.91
C THR A 9 28.33 21.95 42.93
N HIS A 10 27.21 21.31 42.56
CA HIS A 10 26.62 20.27 43.39
C HIS A 10 27.63 19.13 43.58
N SER A 11 28.16 19.03 44.79
CA SER A 11 29.02 17.92 45.21
C SER A 11 28.17 16.66 45.27
N CYS A 12 28.33 15.80 44.26
CA CYS A 12 27.66 14.52 44.22
C CYS A 12 28.60 13.46 44.79
N ALA A 13 28.23 12.86 45.92
CA ALA A 13 28.99 11.77 46.52
C ALA A 13 28.42 10.44 46.03
N ALA A 14 29.22 9.69 45.28
CA ALA A 14 28.96 8.29 44.97
C ALA A 14 29.79 7.42 45.91
N PHE A 15 29.15 6.46 46.57
CA PHE A 15 29.84 5.46 47.38
C PHE A 15 29.39 4.07 46.97
N THR A 16 30.34 3.13 47.00
CA THR A 16 30.07 1.72 46.73
C THR A 16 29.88 1.03 48.07
N VAL A 17 28.70 0.44 48.28
CA VAL A 17 28.46 -0.42 49.45
C VAL A 17 28.86 -1.84 49.07
N ASP A 18 29.93 -2.34 49.68
CA ASP A 18 30.34 -3.72 49.52
C ASP A 18 29.44 -4.64 50.35
N PHE A 19 28.44 -5.21 49.71
CA PHE A 19 27.72 -6.35 50.26
C PHE A 19 28.67 -7.55 50.31
N GLN A 20 28.78 -8.18 51.49
CA GLN A 20 29.62 -9.36 51.72
C GLN A 20 29.53 -10.34 50.56
N SER A 21 30.68 -10.57 49.92
CA SER A 21 30.91 -11.45 48.77
C SER A 21 29.74 -11.52 47.79
N ARG A 22 29.80 -10.70 46.72
CA ARG A 22 29.02 -11.01 45.51
C ARG A 22 29.22 -12.50 45.20
N PRO A 23 28.17 -13.30 44.97
CA PRO A 23 28.38 -14.62 44.36
C PRO A 23 29.25 -14.38 43.12
N GLU A 24 30.27 -15.22 42.94
CA GLU A 24 31.21 -15.14 41.80
C GLU A 24 30.47 -14.65 40.58
N SER A 25 30.95 -13.56 39.97
CA SER A 25 30.24 -12.88 38.88
C SER A 25 29.71 -13.94 37.92
N SER A 26 28.38 -14.04 37.83
CA SER A 26 27.72 -15.06 37.01
C SER A 26 28.38 -15.01 35.64
N ARG A 27 29.08 -16.09 35.26
CA ARG A 27 29.78 -16.15 33.98
C ARG A 27 28.76 -15.76 32.91
N VAL A 28 29.10 -14.75 32.10
CA VAL A 28 28.23 -14.30 31.02
C VAL A 28 27.84 -15.54 30.21
N PRO A 29 26.53 -15.78 29.98
CA PRO A 29 26.08 -16.96 29.28
C PRO A 29 26.88 -17.18 27.99
N GLN A 30 27.37 -18.41 27.77
CA GLN A 30 28.23 -18.73 26.62
C GLN A 30 27.59 -18.33 25.27
N ARG A 31 26.26 -18.31 25.19
CA ARG A 31 25.52 -17.83 24.02
C ARG A 31 25.80 -16.36 23.70
N LEU A 32 25.96 -15.52 24.72
CA LEU A 32 26.28 -14.10 24.56
C LEU A 32 27.76 -13.87 24.25
N MET A 33 28.65 -14.72 24.78
CA MET A 33 30.08 -14.70 24.42
C MET A 33 30.27 -15.03 22.93
N LYS A 34 29.63 -16.11 22.44
CA LYS A 34 29.63 -16.46 21.02
C LYS A 34 29.03 -15.37 20.14
N TYR A 35 27.91 -14.78 20.56
CA TYR A 35 27.32 -13.65 19.84
C TYR A 35 28.30 -12.48 19.72
N ASN A 36 29.04 -12.14 20.77
CA ASN A 36 30.05 -11.09 20.72
C ASN A 36 31.26 -11.47 19.87
N GLU A 37 31.71 -12.72 19.89
CA GLU A 37 32.78 -13.22 19.03
C GLU A 37 32.37 -13.18 17.55
N ASP A 38 31.15 -13.64 17.24
CA ASP A 38 30.56 -13.59 15.89
C ASP A 38 30.30 -12.15 15.44
N LEU A 39 29.84 -11.26 16.35
CA LEU A 39 29.65 -9.83 16.08
C LEU A 39 31.00 -9.14 15.83
N ASN A 40 32.03 -9.46 16.59
CA ASN A 40 33.37 -8.89 16.42
C ASN A 40 34.07 -9.41 15.16
N GLN A 41 33.79 -10.65 14.74
CA GLN A 41 34.26 -11.21 13.46
C GLN A 41 33.46 -10.70 12.26
N SER A 42 32.14 -10.46 12.42
CA SER A 42 31.26 -9.90 11.38
C SER A 42 31.26 -8.38 11.30
N ASN A 43 31.85 -7.69 12.29
CA ASN A 43 32.24 -6.27 12.26
C ASN A 43 33.40 -6.00 11.27
N ASN A 44 33.53 -6.81 10.22
CA ASN A 44 34.13 -6.39 8.97
C ASN A 44 33.39 -5.13 8.52
N LYS A 45 34.03 -3.98 8.76
CA LYS A 45 33.53 -2.64 8.51
C LYS A 45 32.76 -2.64 7.19
N ILE A 46 31.44 -2.55 7.26
CA ILE A 46 30.61 -2.45 6.07
C ILE A 46 31.14 -1.23 5.31
N SER A 47 31.71 -1.49 4.13
CA SER A 47 32.27 -0.40 3.31
C SER A 47 31.15 0.59 2.98
N LYS A 48 31.47 1.88 2.95
CA LYS A 48 30.55 2.91 2.48
C LYS A 48 29.90 2.52 1.14
N GLN A 49 30.69 1.91 0.25
CA GLN A 49 30.21 1.41 -1.04
C GLN A 49 29.10 0.34 -0.91
N GLU A 50 29.17 -0.52 0.09
CA GLU A 50 28.15 -1.55 0.33
C GLU A 50 26.87 -0.96 0.93
N LEU A 51 26.98 0.09 1.76
CA LEU A 51 25.83 0.85 2.23
C LEU A 51 25.15 1.60 1.08
N ASP A 52 25.94 2.28 0.25
CA ASP A 52 25.45 3.03 -0.92
C ASP A 52 24.76 2.07 -1.92
N ARG A 53 25.32 0.88 -2.15
CA ARG A 53 24.71 -0.16 -2.98
C ARG A 53 23.35 -0.58 -2.41
N LYS A 54 23.29 -0.95 -1.13
CA LYS A 54 22.02 -1.37 -0.49
C LYS A 54 20.96 -0.27 -0.50
N GLN A 55 21.39 0.98 -0.33
CA GLN A 55 20.50 2.14 -0.39
C GLN A 55 19.93 2.31 -1.80
N SER A 56 20.78 2.27 -2.84
CA SER A 56 20.34 2.38 -4.23
C SER A 56 19.38 1.26 -4.65
N GLU A 57 19.61 0.03 -4.20
CA GLU A 57 18.70 -1.10 -4.44
C GLU A 57 17.35 -0.91 -3.75
N ALA A 58 17.34 -0.38 -2.52
CA ALA A 58 16.11 -0.07 -1.82
C ALA A 58 15.32 1.03 -2.54
N ASP A 59 15.99 2.06 -3.04
CA ASP A 59 15.35 3.13 -3.79
C ASP A 59 14.84 2.66 -5.16
N GLN A 60 15.55 1.74 -5.82
CA GLN A 60 15.06 1.11 -7.03
C GLN A 60 13.78 0.30 -6.78
N ARG A 61 13.76 -0.51 -5.71
CA ARG A 61 12.55 -1.26 -5.32
C ARG A 61 11.36 -0.34 -5.04
N ARG A 62 11.59 0.83 -4.42
CA ARG A 62 10.54 1.83 -4.21
C ARG A 62 10.00 2.38 -5.52
N LYS A 63 10.88 2.76 -6.44
CA LYS A 63 10.49 3.25 -7.77
C LYS A 63 9.71 2.21 -8.57
N ASP A 64 10.15 0.96 -8.54
CA ASP A 64 9.48 -0.14 -9.24
C ASP A 64 8.08 -0.37 -8.67
N TYR A 65 7.94 -0.31 -7.34
CA TYR A 65 6.64 -0.40 -6.67
C TYR A 65 5.72 0.77 -7.02
N GLU A 66 6.22 2.00 -7.00
CA GLU A 66 5.46 3.19 -7.37
C GLU A 66 5.01 3.12 -8.83
N LYS A 67 5.89 2.69 -9.74
CA LYS A 67 5.57 2.49 -11.16
C LYS A 67 4.48 1.44 -11.33
N ALA A 68 4.63 0.27 -10.72
CA ALA A 68 3.62 -0.78 -10.80
C ALA A 68 2.25 -0.33 -10.23
N LYS A 69 2.27 0.47 -9.15
CA LYS A 69 1.06 1.07 -8.60
C LYS A 69 0.40 2.04 -9.58
N LEU A 70 1.16 2.92 -10.21
CA LEU A 70 0.66 3.86 -11.21
C LEU A 70 0.11 3.14 -12.45
N ASP A 71 0.80 2.12 -12.92
CA ASP A 71 0.36 1.29 -14.05
C ASP A 71 -0.99 0.64 -13.74
N ARG A 72 -1.17 0.09 -12.53
CA ARG A 72 -2.45 -0.48 -12.08
C ARG A 72 -3.58 0.56 -12.01
N ILE A 73 -3.29 1.76 -11.51
CA ILE A 73 -4.27 2.85 -11.45
C ILE A 73 -4.70 3.25 -12.85
N ARG A 74 -3.74 3.37 -13.77
CA ARG A 74 -4.00 3.71 -15.17
C ARG A 74 -4.87 2.65 -15.84
N GLU A 75 -4.52 1.37 -15.71
CA GLU A 75 -5.30 0.26 -16.25
C GLU A 75 -6.74 0.28 -15.71
N CYS A 76 -6.91 0.46 -14.39
CA CYS A 76 -8.22 0.58 -13.77
C CYS A 76 -9.00 1.78 -14.31
N SER A 77 -8.36 2.93 -14.49
CA SER A 77 -8.99 4.13 -15.05
C SER A 77 -9.45 3.92 -16.50
N GLU A 78 -8.64 3.24 -17.30
CA GLU A 78 -8.98 2.93 -18.70
C GLU A 78 -10.18 1.96 -18.78
N GLU A 79 -10.24 0.94 -17.92
CA GLU A 79 -11.39 0.04 -17.85
C GLU A 79 -12.66 0.76 -17.34
N CYS A 80 -12.55 1.62 -16.32
CA CYS A 80 -13.67 2.45 -15.85
C CYS A 80 -14.22 3.34 -16.98
N HIS A 81 -13.34 3.95 -17.78
CA HIS A 81 -13.75 4.80 -18.90
C HIS A 81 -14.50 4.00 -20.00
N LYS A 82 -14.06 2.77 -20.29
CA LYS A 82 -14.76 1.87 -21.22
C LYS A 82 -16.16 1.52 -20.72
N ILE A 83 -16.30 1.26 -19.43
CA ILE A 83 -17.60 0.98 -18.80
C ILE A 83 -18.50 2.20 -18.87
N ASP A 84 -18.01 3.37 -18.46
CA ASP A 84 -18.76 4.63 -18.49
C ASP A 84 -19.31 4.92 -19.88
N THR A 85 -18.48 4.77 -20.92
CA THR A 85 -18.90 4.93 -22.32
C THR A 85 -20.06 3.98 -22.69
N LYS A 86 -19.99 2.71 -22.26
CA LYS A 86 -21.05 1.72 -22.53
C LYS A 86 -22.34 2.03 -21.74
N VAL A 87 -22.22 2.45 -20.49
CA VAL A 87 -23.36 2.89 -19.67
C VAL A 87 -24.03 4.10 -20.32
N GLN A 88 -23.27 5.10 -20.73
CA GLN A 88 -23.81 6.29 -21.41
C GLN A 88 -24.59 5.93 -22.67
N VAL A 89 -24.10 5.00 -23.48
CA VAL A 89 -24.85 4.50 -24.65
C VAL A 89 -26.17 3.85 -24.23
N LEU A 90 -26.17 3.01 -23.20
CA LEU A 90 -27.40 2.37 -22.71
C LEU A 90 -28.40 3.37 -22.12
N LEU A 91 -27.93 4.35 -21.35
CA LEU A 91 -28.75 5.44 -20.82
C LEU A 91 -29.35 6.29 -21.94
N ALA A 92 -28.57 6.59 -22.98
CA ALA A 92 -29.05 7.31 -24.16
C ALA A 92 -30.14 6.53 -24.90
N GLN A 93 -30.03 5.20 -24.99
CA GLN A 93 -31.08 4.35 -25.55
C GLN A 93 -32.34 4.34 -24.68
N ASP A 94 -32.18 4.30 -23.36
CA ASP A 94 -33.31 4.33 -22.43
C ASP A 94 -34.06 5.67 -22.49
N ALA A 95 -33.32 6.79 -22.48
CA ALA A 95 -33.86 8.12 -22.68
C ALA A 95 -34.65 8.25 -23.99
N LYS A 96 -34.13 7.67 -25.08
CA LYS A 96 -34.83 7.62 -26.38
C LYS A 96 -36.12 6.80 -26.29
N ARG A 97 -36.12 5.66 -25.60
CA ARG A 97 -37.32 4.81 -25.42
C ARG A 97 -38.40 5.52 -24.61
N GLN A 98 -38.01 6.32 -23.62
CA GLN A 98 -38.91 7.15 -22.83
C GLN A 98 -39.43 8.39 -23.59
N GLY A 99 -38.89 8.67 -24.79
CA GLY A 99 -39.30 9.83 -25.60
C GLY A 99 -38.80 11.16 -25.04
N LEU A 100 -37.68 11.16 -24.31
CA LEU A 100 -37.12 12.39 -23.74
C LEU A 100 -36.66 13.37 -24.85
N PRO A 101 -36.85 14.69 -24.65
CA PRO A 101 -36.44 15.70 -25.62
C PRO A 101 -34.92 15.68 -25.86
N GLY A 102 -34.50 15.97 -27.09
CA GLY A 102 -33.09 15.97 -27.47
C GLY A 102 -32.52 14.60 -27.88
N THR A 103 -33.30 13.52 -27.84
CA THR A 103 -32.86 12.16 -28.20
C THR A 103 -33.08 11.77 -29.68
N GLU A 104 -33.50 12.73 -30.51
CA GLU A 104 -33.87 12.53 -31.91
C GLU A 104 -32.72 11.96 -32.75
N HIS A 105 -31.49 12.46 -32.50
CA HIS A 105 -30.27 12.08 -33.20
C HIS A 105 -29.72 10.70 -32.79
N ILE A 106 -30.18 10.12 -31.68
CA ILE A 106 -29.69 8.83 -31.19
C ILE A 106 -30.25 7.72 -32.08
N LYS A 107 -29.41 6.90 -32.71
CA LYS A 107 -29.89 5.76 -33.50
C LYS A 107 -30.49 4.69 -32.57
N ALA A 108 -31.71 4.23 -32.87
CA ALA A 108 -32.34 3.17 -32.09
C ALA A 108 -31.52 1.87 -32.15
N MET A 109 -31.27 1.28 -30.98
CA MET A 109 -30.57 0.01 -30.82
C MET A 109 -31.57 -1.14 -30.77
N SER A 110 -31.28 -2.24 -31.47
CA SER A 110 -32.09 -3.46 -31.37
C SER A 110 -31.98 -4.10 -29.98
N THR A 111 -33.02 -4.81 -29.54
CA THR A 111 -33.01 -5.52 -28.25
C THR A 111 -31.83 -6.49 -28.14
N ARG A 112 -31.51 -7.20 -29.22
CA ARG A 112 -30.33 -8.10 -29.26
C ARG A 112 -29.03 -7.35 -29.00
N GLN A 113 -28.84 -6.20 -29.65
CA GLN A 113 -27.64 -5.38 -29.42
C GLN A 113 -27.57 -4.83 -27.99
N ALA A 114 -28.70 -4.39 -27.43
CA ALA A 114 -28.75 -3.92 -26.04
C ALA A 114 -28.34 -5.03 -25.06
N LEU A 115 -28.89 -6.25 -25.24
CA LEU A 115 -28.52 -7.40 -24.40
C LEU A 115 -27.04 -7.77 -24.53
N MET A 116 -26.46 -7.70 -25.73
CA MET A 116 -25.02 -7.93 -25.90
C MET A 116 -24.17 -6.86 -25.23
N SER A 117 -24.59 -5.59 -25.30
CA SER A 117 -23.93 -4.48 -24.59
C SER A 117 -23.99 -4.66 -23.08
N ILE A 118 -25.14 -5.04 -22.52
CA ILE A 118 -25.32 -5.31 -21.09
C ILE A 118 -24.45 -6.50 -20.65
N LYS A 119 -24.44 -7.60 -21.40
CA LYS A 119 -23.57 -8.76 -21.10
C LYS A 119 -22.09 -8.39 -21.15
N SER A 120 -21.69 -7.58 -22.13
CA SER A 120 -20.31 -7.07 -22.20
C SER A 120 -19.98 -6.16 -21.01
N LEU A 121 -20.91 -5.30 -20.61
CA LEU A 121 -20.75 -4.40 -19.46
C LEU A 121 -20.52 -5.19 -18.18
N ALA A 122 -21.36 -6.20 -17.91
CA ALA A 122 -21.23 -7.08 -16.75
C ALA A 122 -19.87 -7.77 -16.70
N LYS A 123 -19.38 -8.24 -17.86
CA LYS A 123 -18.03 -8.81 -17.98
C LYS A 123 -16.94 -7.80 -17.65
N ASP A 124 -17.08 -6.55 -18.08
CA ASP A 124 -16.07 -5.53 -17.79
C ASP A 124 -16.09 -5.10 -16.31
N PHE A 125 -17.26 -5.04 -15.67
CA PHE A 125 -17.38 -4.85 -14.22
C PHE A 125 -16.70 -5.96 -13.42
N SER A 126 -16.84 -7.22 -13.86
CA SER A 126 -16.17 -8.36 -13.20
C SER A 126 -14.64 -8.26 -13.21
N LYS A 127 -14.06 -7.57 -14.20
CA LYS A 127 -12.61 -7.33 -14.25
C LYS A 127 -12.14 -6.27 -13.25
N LEU A 128 -12.98 -5.27 -12.97
CA LEU A 128 -12.70 -4.22 -11.98
C LEU A 128 -12.87 -4.71 -10.54
N THR A 129 -13.70 -5.73 -10.33
CA THR A 129 -14.05 -6.26 -9.01
C THR A 129 -13.64 -7.74 -8.86
N PRO A 130 -12.34 -8.07 -8.99
CA PRO A 130 -11.90 -9.44 -8.79
C PRO A 130 -12.25 -9.89 -7.36
N GLY A 131 -13.25 -10.78 -7.23
CA GLY A 131 -13.77 -11.30 -5.96
C GLY A 131 -15.22 -10.92 -5.62
N MET A 132 -15.90 -10.07 -6.40
CA MET A 132 -17.36 -9.92 -6.34
C MET A 132 -18.00 -10.83 -7.39
N ASP A 133 -18.50 -11.99 -6.96
CA ASP A 133 -19.28 -12.86 -7.82
C ASP A 133 -20.70 -12.30 -7.94
N TYR A 134 -21.11 -11.91 -9.15
CA TYR A 134 -22.45 -11.38 -9.44
C TYR A 134 -23.46 -12.49 -9.79
N SER A 135 -23.10 -13.76 -9.54
CA SER A 135 -23.96 -14.92 -9.77
C SER A 135 -25.25 -14.93 -8.91
N ASP A 136 -25.33 -14.10 -7.87
CA ASP A 136 -26.46 -14.08 -6.92
C ASP A 136 -27.53 -12.98 -7.15
N THR A 137 -27.37 -12.08 -8.13
CA THR A 137 -28.28 -10.91 -8.28
C THR A 137 -29.24 -10.97 -9.47
N VAL A 138 -29.71 -12.15 -9.87
CA VAL A 138 -30.85 -12.28 -10.78
C VAL A 138 -32.00 -13.02 -10.10
N MET A 139 -32.56 -12.42 -9.05
CA MET A 139 -33.96 -12.65 -8.68
C MET A 139 -34.76 -11.53 -9.32
N LEU A 140 -35.11 -11.71 -10.59
CA LEU A 140 -36.22 -10.98 -11.20
C LEU A 140 -37.48 -11.50 -10.50
N ASP A 141 -38.01 -10.73 -9.56
CA ASP A 141 -39.38 -10.90 -9.09
C ASP A 141 -40.30 -10.57 -10.26
N ASP A 142 -40.83 -11.62 -10.90
CA ASP A 142 -42.04 -11.53 -11.73
C ASP A 142 -43.22 -11.29 -10.78
N SER A 143 -43.75 -10.08 -10.77
CA SER A 143 -45.08 -9.73 -10.24
C SER A 143 -45.69 -8.57 -11.01
#